data_AF-A0A1E4XKW1-F1
#
_entry.id   AF-A0A1E4XKW1-F1
#
_cell.length_a   1.000
_cell.length_b   1.000
_cell.length_c   1.000
_cell.angle_alpha   90.00
_cell.angle_beta   90.00
_cell.angle_gamma   90.00
#
_symmetry.space_group_name_H-M   'P 1'
#
loop_
_entity.id
_entity.type
_entity.pdbx_description
1 polymer ?
#
loop_
_entity_poly.entity_id
_entity_poly.type
_entity_poly.pdbx_seq_one_letter_code
_entity_poly.pdbx_strand_id
1 'polypeptide(L)'
;MPRTQQNLTRLRDTFSQILGNQKDHYTDTRIPELLFRLGLDDCTEYSSKRQHLEKAVEASSDAQMLAAAQTALELIGFAAHERDQLQELVWDDGTAPVIPGRYRRELAEMLNPIELFIDRAAFEHVLGEFWQIDTMSFVNLLRPTPTLRQEIVRHYIENPDWDAVTIFDNLGAFQSSHARFGRFVEALASSQVLPSEPAQRKFIEIVNDTLKTCGVHIVVGVGDDAFLTASLAYVGSAKQSAPKNLIFASTTKPDLRLGNALDNDIEVMSDPTDILIYDRPIGSTGLLWRDLQAWYAQTYDIEEGQAKNRLYRRLEACLPKSSPPQALAFSSFFKAFTTHIPELPVLLPEVWFHWDPLTVSRRGKEALLRSRMDFLLLLPGRVRVVIEIDGKHHYCDATGRSSPRLYAEMMAADRALRLVGYEVYRFGVHELQQPNAEEVLIIFYRSLFERYSLLPAP
;
A
#
# COMPACT_ATOMS: atom_id res chain seq x y z
N MET A 1 2.50 -1.07 -4.06
CA MET A 1 3.83 -1.53 -3.61
C MET A 1 4.26 -0.66 -2.44
N PRO A 2 4.25 -1.11 -1.18
CA PRO A 2 4.76 -0.30 -0.08
C PRO A 2 6.22 0.08 -0.32
N ARG A 3 6.59 1.27 0.17
CA ARG A 3 7.93 1.86 0.08
C ARG A 3 9.00 0.85 0.46
N THR A 4 10.00 0.68 -0.40
CA THR A 4 11.15 -0.17 -0.08
C THR A 4 12.03 0.52 0.97
N GLN A 5 12.81 -0.25 1.74
CA GLN A 5 13.80 0.34 2.65
C GLN A 5 14.76 1.26 1.89
N GLN A 6 15.13 0.89 0.66
CA GLN A 6 15.93 1.72 -0.23
C GLN A 6 15.24 3.05 -0.55
N ASN A 7 13.93 3.06 -0.79
CA ASN A 7 13.17 4.29 -1.03
C ASN A 7 13.08 5.15 0.24
N LEU A 8 12.92 4.53 1.42
CA LEU A 8 12.89 5.24 2.70
C LEU A 8 14.26 5.85 3.04
N THR A 9 15.35 5.12 2.81
CA THR A 9 16.71 5.65 2.94
C THR A 9 16.95 6.79 1.96
N ARG A 10 16.60 6.62 0.68
CA ARG A 10 16.72 7.70 -0.32
C ARG A 10 15.90 8.92 0.04
N LEU A 11 14.67 8.73 0.55
CA LEU A 11 13.83 9.82 1.04
C LEU A 11 14.49 10.52 2.23
N ARG A 12 15.01 9.77 3.21
CA ARG A 12 15.71 10.33 4.36
C ARG A 12 16.91 11.17 3.94
N ASP A 13 17.79 10.60 3.13
CA ASP A 13 19.02 11.26 2.68
C ASP A 13 18.68 12.52 1.88
N THR A 14 17.73 12.41 0.95
CA THR A 14 17.30 13.52 0.09
C THR A 14 16.59 14.60 0.91
N PHE A 15 15.66 14.24 1.79
CA PHE A 15 14.90 15.19 2.60
C PHE A 15 15.80 15.88 3.63
N SER A 16 16.73 15.15 4.26
CA SER A 16 17.76 15.71 5.14
C SER A 16 18.55 16.79 4.41
N GLN A 17 19.07 16.47 3.22
CA GLN A 17 19.83 17.41 2.40
C GLN A 17 19.00 18.64 1.97
N ILE A 18 17.77 18.43 1.48
CA ILE A 18 16.89 19.51 1.02
C ILE A 18 16.51 20.42 2.18
N LEU A 19 16.19 19.86 3.35
CA LEU A 19 15.88 20.65 4.53
C LEU A 19 17.12 21.40 5.03
N GLY A 20 18.29 20.75 5.01
CA GLY A 20 19.59 21.38 5.30
C GLY A 20 19.96 22.54 4.37
N ASN A 21 19.49 22.53 3.13
CA ASN A 21 19.64 23.64 2.19
C ASN A 21 18.80 24.87 2.57
N GLN A 22 17.80 24.72 3.44
CA GLN A 22 17.00 25.83 3.96
C GLN A 22 17.72 26.64 5.05
N LYS A 23 18.96 26.29 5.40
CA LYS A 23 19.75 26.96 6.46
C LYS A 23 19.79 28.49 6.36
N ASP A 24 19.76 29.04 5.14
CA ASP A 24 19.89 30.49 4.92
C ASP A 24 18.53 31.23 5.03
N HIS A 25 17.42 30.49 4.96
CA HIS A 25 16.06 31.02 5.09
C HIS A 25 15.58 31.13 6.54
N TYR A 26 16.23 30.42 7.47
CA TYR A 26 15.85 30.37 8.88
C TYR A 26 16.99 30.79 9.80
N THR A 27 16.67 31.52 10.87
CA THR A 27 17.60 31.77 11.98
C THR A 27 17.61 30.58 12.94
N ASP A 28 18.69 30.41 13.69
CA ASP A 28 18.83 29.29 14.64
C ASP A 28 17.65 29.22 15.63
N THR A 29 17.21 30.38 16.13
CA THR A 29 16.06 30.51 17.04
C THR A 29 14.70 30.16 16.41
N ARG A 30 14.59 30.16 15.07
CA ARG A 30 13.33 29.85 14.34
C ARG A 30 13.29 28.41 13.81
N ILE A 31 14.42 27.70 13.82
CA ILE A 31 14.47 26.31 13.37
C ILE A 31 13.58 25.39 14.22
N PRO A 32 13.57 25.47 15.57
CA PRO A 32 12.70 24.61 16.37
C PRO A 32 11.21 24.78 16.05
N GLU A 33 10.76 26.00 15.76
CA GLU A 33 9.38 26.29 15.35
C GLU A 33 9.06 25.68 13.96
N LEU A 34 10.01 25.72 13.02
CA LEU A 34 9.87 25.04 11.75
C LEU A 34 9.77 23.52 11.95
N LEU A 35 10.69 22.91 12.71
CA LEU A 35 10.70 21.47 12.96
C LEU A 35 9.39 21.00 13.61
N PHE A 36 8.89 21.75 14.60
CA PHE A 36 7.60 21.48 15.23
C PHE A 36 6.44 21.49 14.22
N ARG A 37 6.37 22.50 13.33
CA ARG A 37 5.33 22.57 12.29
C ARG A 37 5.42 21.41 11.28
N LEU A 38 6.62 20.88 11.05
CA LEU A 38 6.83 19.70 10.22
C LEU A 38 6.58 18.39 10.97
N GLY A 39 6.36 18.41 12.29
CA GLY A 39 6.24 17.20 13.11
C GLY A 39 7.58 16.47 13.33
N LEU A 40 8.71 17.17 13.20
CA LEU A 40 10.04 16.66 13.48
C LEU A 40 10.47 17.04 14.90
N ASP A 41 11.15 16.11 15.56
CA ASP A 41 11.73 16.34 16.87
C ASP A 41 12.99 17.23 16.76
N ASP A 42 13.13 18.16 17.70
CA ASP A 42 14.27 19.06 17.74
C ASP A 42 15.54 18.33 18.20
N CYS A 43 16.63 18.49 17.44
CA CYS A 43 17.94 17.91 17.76
C CYS A 43 18.82 18.97 18.42
N THR A 44 19.21 18.76 19.68
CA THR A 44 20.02 19.75 20.44
C THR A 44 21.52 19.64 20.21
N GLU A 45 22.00 18.57 19.57
CA GLU A 45 23.42 18.36 19.29
C GLU A 45 23.78 18.70 17.83
N TYR A 46 24.16 19.95 17.56
CA TYR A 46 24.56 20.42 16.23
C TYR A 46 25.67 21.49 16.29
N SER A 47 26.46 21.62 15.23
CA SER A 47 27.51 22.64 15.07
C SER A 47 27.18 23.70 14.01
N SER A 48 26.04 23.58 13.32
CA SER A 48 25.57 24.58 12.36
C SER A 48 24.05 24.48 12.11
N LYS A 49 23.41 25.55 11.64
CA LYS A 49 21.99 25.57 11.23
C LYS A 49 21.63 24.50 10.21
N ARG A 50 22.55 24.22 9.27
CA ARG A 50 22.37 23.15 8.28
C ARG A 50 22.26 21.80 8.99
N GLN A 51 23.24 21.50 9.84
CA GLN A 51 23.28 20.24 10.57
C GLN A 51 22.10 20.11 11.55
N HIS A 52 21.60 21.22 12.09
CA HIS A 52 20.40 21.25 12.93
C HIS A 52 19.18 20.70 12.18
N LEU A 53 18.97 21.18 10.95
CA LEU A 53 17.88 20.73 10.07
C LEU A 53 18.09 19.29 9.55
N GLU A 54 19.31 18.95 9.12
CA GLU A 54 19.66 17.60 8.63
C GLU A 54 19.43 16.53 9.72
N LYS A 55 19.96 16.78 10.93
CA LYS A 55 19.85 15.82 12.04
C LYS A 55 18.41 15.59 12.49
N ALA A 56 17.55 16.61 12.41
CA ALA A 56 16.14 16.45 12.75
C ALA A 56 15.44 15.42 11.83
N VAL A 57 15.80 15.40 10.54
CA VAL A 57 15.31 14.38 9.60
C VAL A 57 15.97 13.03 9.85
N GLU A 58 17.29 13.01 10.04
CA GLU A 58 18.06 11.77 10.26
C GLU A 58 17.63 11.01 11.52
N ALA A 59 17.32 11.74 12.60
CA ALA A 59 16.87 11.19 13.87
C ALA A 59 15.40 10.75 13.86
N SER A 60 14.61 11.19 12.87
CA SER A 60 13.17 10.88 12.82
C SER A 60 12.87 9.44 12.40
N SER A 61 11.78 8.89 12.94
CA SER A 61 11.22 7.60 12.48
C SER A 61 10.76 7.69 11.02
N ASP A 62 10.67 6.55 10.33
CA ASP A 62 10.23 6.54 8.92
C ASP A 62 8.84 7.16 8.73
N ALA A 63 7.94 6.99 9.70
CA ALA A 63 6.59 7.56 9.68
C ALA A 63 6.61 9.09 9.88
N GLN A 64 7.37 9.58 10.87
CA GLN A 64 7.55 11.01 11.10
C GLN A 64 8.19 11.69 9.89
N MET A 65 9.25 11.12 9.33
CA MET A 65 9.93 11.63 8.14
C MET A 65 8.97 11.77 6.95
N LEU A 66 8.13 10.76 6.71
CA LEU A 66 7.16 10.79 5.60
C LEU A 66 6.13 11.90 5.76
N ALA A 67 5.53 12.02 6.95
CA ALA A 67 4.58 13.08 7.26
C ALA A 67 5.25 14.46 7.13
N ALA A 68 6.45 14.61 7.69
CA ALA A 68 7.23 15.83 7.61
C ALA A 68 7.58 16.24 6.18
N ALA A 69 7.95 15.28 5.32
CA ALA A 69 8.24 15.55 3.92
C ALA A 69 6.99 16.02 3.15
N GLN A 70 5.82 15.42 3.41
CA GLN A 70 4.55 15.87 2.83
C GLN A 70 4.20 17.29 3.28
N THR A 71 4.24 17.55 4.58
CA THR A 71 3.98 18.89 5.14
C THR A 71 5.01 19.92 4.64
N ALA A 72 6.27 19.53 4.47
CA ALA A 72 7.30 20.41 3.95
C ALA A 72 7.01 20.83 2.49
N LEU A 73 6.50 19.93 1.64
CA LEU A 73 6.12 20.26 0.26
C LEU A 73 4.99 21.29 0.18
N GLU A 74 4.13 21.36 1.20
CA GLU A 74 3.03 22.33 1.30
C GLU A 74 3.47 23.66 1.93
N LEU A 75 4.31 23.60 2.97
CA LEU A 75 4.69 24.77 3.76
C LEU A 75 5.93 25.51 3.26
N ILE A 76 6.86 24.81 2.61
CA ILE A 76 8.16 25.35 2.20
C ILE A 76 8.19 25.56 0.68
N GLY A 77 8.45 26.80 0.26
CA GLY A 77 8.72 27.13 -1.13
C GLY A 77 10.10 26.65 -1.59
N PHE A 78 10.26 25.34 -1.81
CA PHE A 78 11.51 24.75 -2.29
C PHE A 78 11.88 25.20 -3.70
N ALA A 79 13.18 25.14 -4.03
CA ALA A 79 13.60 25.26 -5.43
C ALA A 79 12.98 24.12 -6.26
N ALA A 80 12.60 24.40 -7.50
CA ALA A 80 11.80 23.46 -8.32
C ALA A 80 12.44 22.06 -8.43
N HIS A 81 13.77 21.99 -8.56
CA HIS A 81 14.49 20.71 -8.61
C HIS A 81 14.42 19.92 -7.29
N GLU A 82 14.52 20.60 -6.14
CA GLU A 82 14.42 19.96 -4.81
C GLU A 82 12.98 19.49 -4.56
N ARG A 83 12.00 20.34 -4.87
CA ARG A 83 10.58 20.00 -4.79
C ARG A 83 10.28 18.75 -5.61
N ASP A 84 10.69 18.75 -6.88
CA ASP A 84 10.40 17.64 -7.78
C ASP A 84 11.04 16.33 -7.31
N GLN A 85 12.29 16.39 -6.82
CA GLN A 85 12.98 15.22 -6.28
C GLN A 85 12.26 14.68 -5.03
N LEU A 86 11.83 15.57 -4.14
CA LEU A 86 11.11 15.19 -2.94
C LEU A 86 9.72 14.64 -3.26
N GLN A 87 9.00 15.25 -4.21
CA GLN A 87 7.71 14.77 -4.72
C GLN A 87 7.82 13.36 -5.29
N GLU A 88 8.79 13.07 -6.17
CA GLU A 88 8.98 11.70 -6.70
C GLU A 88 9.16 10.68 -5.59
N LEU A 89 9.99 11.01 -4.60
CA LEU A 89 10.22 10.13 -3.46
C LEU A 89 8.96 10.00 -2.62
N VAL A 90 8.25 11.08 -2.30
CA VAL A 90 7.00 11.10 -1.50
C VAL A 90 5.80 10.46 -2.22
N TRP A 91 5.83 10.36 -3.54
CA TRP A 91 4.78 9.71 -4.33
C TRP A 91 5.11 8.26 -4.72
N ASP A 92 6.36 7.82 -4.56
CA ASP A 92 6.74 6.41 -4.71
C ASP A 92 6.34 5.54 -3.49
N ASP A 93 5.04 5.58 -3.16
CA ASP A 93 4.40 4.73 -2.14
C ASP A 93 3.75 3.46 -2.73
N GLY A 94 3.87 3.33 -4.06
CA GLY A 94 3.31 2.29 -4.90
C GLY A 94 1.79 2.12 -4.83
N THR A 95 1.07 3.16 -4.43
CA THR A 95 -0.39 3.22 -4.56
C THR A 95 -0.81 3.68 -5.95
N ALA A 96 0.06 4.44 -6.64
CA ALA A 96 -0.21 4.98 -7.97
C ALA A 96 -0.44 3.88 -9.03
N PRO A 97 -1.57 3.92 -9.76
CA PRO A 97 -1.81 3.00 -10.86
C PRO A 97 -0.77 3.13 -11.97
N VAL A 98 -0.36 2.01 -12.54
CA VAL A 98 0.53 1.97 -13.71
C VAL A 98 -0.24 2.38 -14.95
N ILE A 99 0.10 3.55 -15.50
CA ILE A 99 -0.44 4.08 -16.76
C ILE A 99 0.66 4.04 -17.84
N PRO A 100 0.68 3.05 -18.75
CA PRO A 100 1.68 2.94 -19.81
C PRO A 100 1.66 4.15 -20.76
N GLY A 101 2.82 4.50 -21.32
CA GLY A 101 2.99 5.71 -22.15
C GLY A 101 2.04 5.81 -23.35
N ARG A 102 1.64 4.68 -23.95
CA ARG A 102 0.61 4.63 -25.00
C ARG A 102 -0.69 5.28 -24.54
N TYR A 103 -1.22 4.86 -23.39
CA TYR A 103 -2.50 5.35 -22.86
C TYR A 103 -2.41 6.79 -22.37
N ARG A 104 -1.22 7.25 -21.96
CA ARG A 104 -1.00 8.67 -21.63
C ARG A 104 -1.15 9.56 -22.87
N ARG A 105 -0.58 9.12 -24.02
CA ARG A 105 -0.70 9.83 -25.31
C ARG A 105 -2.12 9.79 -25.83
N GLU A 106 -2.76 8.62 -25.83
CA GLU A 106 -4.17 8.47 -26.21
C GLU A 106 -5.08 9.36 -25.34
N LEU A 107 -4.81 9.48 -24.02
CA LEU A 107 -5.56 10.37 -23.15
C LEU A 107 -5.42 11.84 -23.56
N ALA A 108 -4.20 12.30 -23.82
CA ALA A 108 -3.97 13.67 -24.27
C ALA A 108 -4.70 13.95 -25.60
N GLU A 109 -4.68 13.02 -26.54
CA GLU A 109 -5.44 13.13 -27.81
C GLU A 109 -6.95 13.25 -27.57
N MET A 110 -7.50 12.42 -26.67
CA MET A 110 -8.92 12.40 -26.35
C MET A 110 -9.40 13.63 -25.55
N LEU A 111 -8.48 14.35 -24.91
CA LEU A 111 -8.78 15.60 -24.20
C LEU A 111 -8.83 16.84 -25.13
N ASN A 112 -8.28 16.77 -26.36
CA ASN A 112 -8.30 17.88 -27.32
C ASN A 112 -9.68 18.53 -27.57
N PRO A 113 -10.81 17.78 -27.59
CA PRO A 113 -12.13 18.38 -27.84
C PRO A 113 -12.74 19.14 -26.65
N ILE A 114 -12.08 19.18 -25.48
CA ILE A 114 -12.58 19.85 -24.29
C ILE A 114 -11.63 20.95 -23.82
N GLU A 115 -12.17 21.93 -23.09
CA GLU A 115 -11.34 22.90 -22.38
C GLU A 115 -10.69 22.21 -21.17
N LEU A 116 -9.35 22.20 -21.10
CA LEU A 116 -8.61 21.63 -19.97
C LEU A 116 -8.75 22.46 -18.68
N PHE A 117 -9.20 23.71 -18.79
CA PHE A 117 -9.37 24.62 -17.67
C PHE A 117 -10.52 25.60 -17.90
N ILE A 118 -11.14 26.04 -16.80
CA ILE A 118 -12.03 27.21 -16.77
C ILE A 118 -11.32 28.35 -16.02
N ASP A 119 -10.62 28.03 -14.94
CA ASP A 119 -9.77 28.98 -14.22
C ASP A 119 -8.34 28.92 -14.74
N ARG A 120 -7.95 29.97 -15.48
CA ARG A 120 -6.59 30.13 -16.04
C ARG A 120 -5.52 30.14 -14.95
N ALA A 121 -5.74 30.89 -13.87
CA ALA A 121 -4.73 31.06 -12.83
C ALA A 121 -4.49 29.73 -12.09
N ALA A 122 -5.56 28.98 -11.82
CA ALA A 122 -5.48 27.65 -11.25
C ALA A 122 -4.76 26.66 -12.17
N PHE A 123 -5.05 26.66 -13.47
CA PHE A 123 -4.36 25.82 -14.44
C PHE A 123 -2.86 26.11 -14.49
N GLU A 124 -2.49 27.38 -14.60
CA GLU A 124 -1.09 27.82 -14.57
C GLU A 124 -0.38 27.46 -13.24
N HIS A 125 -1.11 27.47 -12.12
CA HIS A 125 -0.61 27.03 -10.83
C HIS A 125 -0.34 25.52 -10.80
N VAL A 126 -1.31 24.69 -11.21
CA VAL A 126 -1.16 23.23 -11.30
C VAL A 126 0.01 22.86 -12.21
N LEU A 127 0.18 23.51 -13.36
CA LEU A 127 1.35 23.25 -14.22
C LEU A 127 2.67 23.53 -13.49
N GLY A 128 2.73 24.61 -12.71
CA GLY A 128 3.90 24.97 -11.92
C GLY A 128 4.15 24.05 -10.73
N GLU A 129 3.10 23.46 -10.15
CA GLU A 129 3.18 22.52 -9.03
C GLU A 129 3.84 21.19 -9.43
N PHE A 130 3.50 20.69 -10.62
CA PHE A 130 3.97 19.39 -11.11
C PHE A 130 5.20 19.47 -12.02
N TRP A 131 5.54 20.64 -12.57
CA TRP A 131 6.59 20.74 -13.60
C TRP A 131 7.46 22.00 -13.45
N GLN A 132 8.66 21.94 -14.02
CA GLN A 132 9.59 23.08 -14.05
C GLN A 132 9.31 23.97 -15.26
N ILE A 133 8.23 24.76 -15.19
CA ILE A 133 7.81 25.58 -16.33
C ILE A 133 8.41 26.99 -16.36
N ASP A 134 9.00 27.44 -15.25
CA ASP A 134 9.58 28.77 -15.09
C ASP A 134 11.11 28.81 -15.29
N THR A 135 11.73 27.66 -15.54
CA THR A 135 13.18 27.57 -15.71
C THR A 135 13.61 28.21 -17.04
N MET A 136 14.44 29.25 -16.96
CA MET A 136 15.03 29.89 -18.14
C MET A 136 16.22 29.08 -18.66
N SER A 137 16.31 28.91 -19.98
CA SER A 137 17.52 28.37 -20.62
C SER A 137 18.56 29.48 -20.82
N PHE A 138 19.73 29.31 -20.19
CA PHE A 138 20.86 30.23 -20.29
C PHE A 138 21.77 30.00 -21.50
N VAL A 139 21.35 29.14 -22.44
CA VAL A 139 22.16 28.75 -23.61
C VAL A 139 22.47 29.96 -24.52
N ASN A 140 21.72 31.06 -24.43
CA ASN A 140 22.04 32.33 -25.10
C ASN A 140 21.92 33.54 -24.14
N LEU A 141 23.04 33.95 -23.53
CA LEU A 141 23.16 35.13 -22.65
C LEU A 141 22.68 36.46 -23.28
N LEU A 142 22.55 36.53 -24.61
CA LEU A 142 22.17 37.75 -25.35
C LEU A 142 20.68 37.80 -25.75
N ARG A 143 19.95 36.68 -25.65
CA ARG A 143 18.50 36.61 -25.87
C ARG A 143 17.91 35.52 -24.95
N PRO A 144 17.30 35.88 -23.81
CA PRO A 144 16.63 34.91 -22.98
C PRO A 144 15.56 34.22 -23.83
N THR A 145 15.59 32.90 -23.84
CA THR A 145 14.53 32.11 -24.45
C THR A 145 13.29 32.20 -23.57
N PRO A 146 12.09 32.21 -24.15
CA PRO A 146 10.87 32.17 -23.36
C PRO A 146 10.84 30.90 -22.50
N THR A 147 10.35 31.03 -21.28
CA THR A 147 10.09 29.90 -20.38
C THR A 147 8.98 29.02 -20.94
N LEU A 148 8.89 27.77 -20.50
CA LEU A 148 7.81 26.89 -20.92
C LEU A 148 6.43 27.45 -20.49
N ARG A 149 6.34 28.14 -19.35
CA ARG A 149 5.12 28.88 -18.96
C ARG A 149 4.74 29.90 -20.02
N GLN A 150 5.69 30.72 -20.46
CA GLN A 150 5.44 31.75 -21.48
C GLN A 150 5.03 31.14 -22.82
N GLU A 151 5.63 30.02 -23.21
CA GLU A 151 5.24 29.29 -24.42
C GLU A 151 3.84 28.69 -24.30
N ILE A 152 3.47 28.07 -23.17
CA ILE A 152 2.11 27.55 -22.93
C ILE A 152 1.08 28.68 -22.93
N VAL A 153 1.37 29.81 -22.27
CA VAL A 153 0.49 30.98 -22.27
C VAL A 153 0.27 31.46 -23.71
N ARG A 154 1.35 31.58 -24.48
CA ARG A 154 1.29 32.08 -25.86
C ARG A 154 0.57 31.14 -26.81
N HIS A 155 0.92 29.85 -26.77
CA HIS A 155 0.57 28.85 -27.78
C HIS A 155 -0.59 27.92 -27.39
N TYR A 156 -1.09 28.02 -26.17
CA TYR A 156 -2.30 27.29 -25.76
C TYR A 156 -3.40 28.21 -25.24
N ILE A 157 -3.04 29.17 -24.39
CA ILE A 157 -4.04 30.01 -23.70
C ILE A 157 -4.45 31.20 -24.58
N GLU A 158 -3.50 31.92 -25.16
CA GLU A 158 -3.77 33.14 -25.95
C GLU A 158 -3.99 32.84 -27.43
N ASN A 159 -3.24 31.89 -27.98
CA ASN A 159 -3.38 31.42 -29.35
C ASN A 159 -3.38 29.89 -29.28
N PRO A 160 -4.51 29.18 -29.44
CA PRO A 160 -4.57 27.73 -29.26
C PRO A 160 -4.03 27.00 -30.50
N ASP A 161 -2.76 27.21 -30.85
CA ASP A 161 -2.06 26.48 -31.92
C ASP A 161 -1.36 25.21 -31.40
N TRP A 162 -1.22 25.06 -30.09
CA TRP A 162 -0.88 23.80 -29.43
C TRP A 162 -2.13 23.04 -29.01
N ASP A 163 -2.08 21.73 -29.19
CA ASP A 163 -3.08 20.80 -28.66
C ASP A 163 -2.62 20.20 -27.32
N ALA A 164 -3.49 19.43 -26.65
CA ALA A 164 -3.17 18.85 -25.36
C ALA A 164 -1.98 17.87 -25.45
N VAL A 165 -1.81 17.17 -26.58
CA VAL A 165 -0.66 16.30 -26.84
C VAL A 165 0.64 17.10 -26.81
N THR A 166 0.68 18.25 -27.49
CA THR A 166 1.85 19.14 -27.54
C THR A 166 2.21 19.67 -26.17
N ILE A 167 1.23 20.07 -25.36
CA ILE A 167 1.48 20.51 -23.97
C ILE A 167 2.05 19.36 -23.15
N PHE A 168 1.41 18.19 -23.18
CA PHE A 168 1.83 17.03 -22.38
C PHE A 168 3.24 16.56 -22.76
N ASP A 169 3.61 16.63 -24.04
CA ASP A 169 4.97 16.30 -24.51
C ASP A 169 5.99 17.35 -24.03
N ASN A 170 5.69 18.65 -24.15
CA ASN A 170 6.58 19.72 -23.68
C ASN A 170 6.79 19.73 -22.16
N LEU A 171 5.78 19.30 -21.39
CA LEU A 171 5.90 19.09 -19.94
C LEU A 171 6.74 17.85 -19.59
N GLY A 172 6.96 16.93 -20.53
CA GLY A 172 7.55 15.61 -20.27
C GLY A 172 6.59 14.64 -19.56
N ALA A 173 5.28 14.89 -19.61
CA ALA A 173 4.26 14.12 -18.91
C ALA A 173 4.24 12.64 -19.34
N PHE A 174 4.56 12.35 -20.61
CA PHE A 174 4.59 10.98 -21.14
C PHE A 174 5.74 10.13 -20.61
N GLN A 175 6.84 10.75 -20.16
CA GLN A 175 8.05 10.09 -19.65
C GLN A 175 8.16 10.14 -18.12
N SER A 176 7.27 10.89 -17.47
CA SER A 176 7.23 11.01 -16.00
C SER A 176 6.87 9.71 -15.28
N SER A 177 7.03 9.69 -13.95
CA SER A 177 6.55 8.57 -13.14
C SER A 177 5.03 8.43 -13.23
N HIS A 178 4.52 7.22 -12.98
CA HIS A 178 3.07 6.98 -12.98
C HIS A 178 2.36 7.79 -11.91
N ALA A 179 3.01 8.00 -10.76
CA ALA A 179 2.46 8.78 -9.65
C ALA A 179 2.33 10.26 -10.00
N ARG A 180 3.37 10.87 -10.60
CA ARG A 180 3.28 12.26 -11.07
C ARG A 180 2.22 12.44 -12.14
N PHE A 181 2.18 11.56 -13.14
CA PHE A 181 1.17 11.62 -14.19
C PHE A 181 -0.25 11.47 -13.63
N GLY A 182 -0.46 10.52 -12.72
CA GLY A 182 -1.76 10.29 -12.10
C GLY A 182 -2.24 11.51 -11.31
N ARG A 183 -1.40 12.03 -10.41
CA ARG A 183 -1.73 13.23 -9.62
C ARG A 183 -1.96 14.46 -10.48
N PHE A 184 -1.21 14.61 -11.58
CA PHE A 184 -1.44 15.68 -12.55
C PHE A 184 -2.83 15.58 -13.20
N VAL A 185 -3.25 14.37 -13.62
CA VAL A 185 -4.58 14.15 -14.19
C VAL A 185 -5.69 14.39 -13.15
N GLU A 186 -5.48 13.98 -11.90
CA GLU A 186 -6.40 14.26 -10.78
C GLU A 186 -6.54 15.78 -10.52
N ALA A 187 -5.42 16.51 -10.53
CA ALA A 187 -5.39 17.95 -10.34
C ALA A 187 -6.11 18.71 -11.46
N LEU A 188 -5.99 18.26 -12.72
CA LEU A 188 -6.74 18.82 -13.85
C LEU A 188 -8.25 18.59 -13.71
N ALA A 189 -8.68 17.49 -13.09
CA ALA A 189 -10.08 17.20 -12.82
C ALA A 189 -10.66 17.96 -11.61
N SER A 190 -9.84 18.66 -10.83
CA SER A 190 -10.24 19.31 -9.57
C SER A 190 -11.12 20.54 -9.80
N SER A 191 -11.90 20.90 -8.76
CA SER A 191 -12.72 22.13 -8.76
C SER A 191 -11.87 23.41 -8.84
N GLN A 192 -10.58 23.34 -8.53
CA GLN A 192 -9.65 24.44 -8.68
C GLN A 192 -9.47 24.81 -10.16
N VAL A 193 -9.26 23.81 -11.02
CA VAL A 193 -9.02 24.02 -12.47
C VAL A 193 -10.35 24.08 -13.24
N LEU A 194 -11.30 23.23 -12.85
CA LEU A 194 -12.63 23.10 -13.43
C LEU A 194 -13.71 23.38 -12.37
N PRO A 195 -13.96 24.64 -11.98
CA PRO A 195 -15.03 25.05 -11.06
C PRO A 195 -16.44 24.88 -11.66
N SER A 196 -16.75 23.70 -12.17
CA SER A 196 -18.01 23.30 -12.80
C SER A 196 -18.15 21.78 -12.75
N GLU A 197 -19.10 21.27 -11.96
CA GLU A 197 -19.36 19.82 -11.86
C GLU A 197 -19.63 19.16 -13.23
N PRO A 198 -20.40 19.78 -14.15
CA PRO A 198 -20.53 19.25 -15.52
C PRO A 198 -19.21 19.16 -16.29
N ALA A 199 -18.31 20.14 -16.11
CA ALA A 199 -17.00 20.11 -16.77
C ALA A 199 -16.09 19.03 -16.16
N GLN A 200 -16.06 18.90 -14.82
CA GLN A 200 -15.35 17.83 -14.13
C GLN A 200 -15.86 16.45 -14.61
N ARG A 201 -17.18 16.26 -14.67
CA ARG A 201 -17.79 15.00 -15.12
C ARG A 201 -17.39 14.66 -16.55
N LYS A 202 -17.43 15.63 -17.47
CA LYS A 202 -17.01 15.44 -18.87
C LYS A 202 -15.52 15.07 -18.97
N PHE A 203 -14.66 15.72 -18.21
CA PHE A 203 -13.23 15.39 -18.14
C PHE A 203 -13.03 13.95 -17.61
N ILE A 204 -13.70 13.61 -16.51
CA ILE A 204 -13.64 12.29 -15.88
C ILE A 204 -14.13 11.19 -16.82
N GLU A 205 -15.20 11.43 -17.58
CA GLU A 205 -15.72 10.50 -18.58
C GLU A 205 -14.67 10.18 -19.65
N ILE A 206 -13.97 11.21 -20.19
CA ILE A 206 -12.90 11.02 -21.17
C ILE A 206 -11.72 10.23 -20.58
N VAL A 207 -11.31 10.56 -19.35
CA VAL A 207 -10.25 9.84 -18.64
C VAL A 207 -10.64 8.37 -18.47
N ASN A 208 -11.86 8.10 -18.00
CA ASN A 208 -12.35 6.74 -17.78
C ASN A 208 -12.46 5.96 -19.08
N ASP A 209 -12.99 6.57 -20.15
CA ASP A 209 -13.14 5.91 -21.44
C ASP A 209 -11.80 5.55 -22.07
N THR A 210 -10.79 6.39 -21.88
CA THR A 210 -9.44 6.13 -22.38
C THR A 210 -8.74 5.09 -21.51
N LEU A 211 -8.64 5.33 -20.19
CA LEU A 211 -7.79 4.57 -19.30
C LEU A 211 -8.40 3.24 -18.85
N LYS A 212 -9.72 3.03 -18.97
CA LYS A 212 -10.35 1.73 -18.63
C LYS A 212 -9.71 0.57 -19.38
N THR A 213 -9.21 0.81 -20.59
CA THR A 213 -8.57 -0.20 -21.45
C THR A 213 -7.23 -0.69 -20.89
N CYS A 214 -6.57 0.12 -20.05
CA CYS A 214 -5.40 -0.28 -19.26
C CYS A 214 -5.74 -0.62 -17.79
N GLY A 215 -7.04 -0.73 -17.49
CA GLY A 215 -7.54 -1.10 -16.16
C GLY A 215 -7.47 0.04 -15.14
N VAL A 216 -7.45 1.30 -15.54
CA VAL A 216 -7.44 2.47 -14.63
C VAL A 216 -8.68 3.34 -14.86
N HIS A 217 -9.26 3.89 -13.78
CA HIS A 217 -10.36 4.85 -13.82
C HIS A 217 -10.28 5.81 -12.64
N ILE A 218 -11.04 6.90 -12.72
CA ILE A 218 -11.27 7.83 -11.61
C ILE A 218 -12.41 7.30 -10.73
N VAL A 219 -12.11 7.15 -9.45
CA VAL A 219 -13.10 7.05 -8.38
C VAL A 219 -13.50 8.45 -7.98
N VAL A 220 -14.81 8.70 -7.98
CA VAL A 220 -15.39 9.99 -7.68
C VAL A 220 -15.90 10.01 -6.24
N GLY A 221 -15.45 10.99 -5.47
CA GLY A 221 -16.02 11.38 -4.19
C GLY A 221 -16.71 12.74 -4.27
N VAL A 222 -17.24 13.20 -3.15
CA VAL A 222 -17.81 14.54 -3.00
C VAL A 222 -16.96 15.29 -1.99
N GLY A 223 -16.39 16.43 -2.39
CA GLY A 223 -15.62 17.30 -1.54
C GLY A 223 -16.50 18.14 -0.61
N ASP A 224 -15.88 18.79 0.38
CA ASP A 224 -16.56 19.68 1.32
C ASP A 224 -17.24 20.89 0.64
N ASP A 225 -16.76 21.25 -0.55
CA ASP A 225 -17.27 22.31 -1.43
C ASP A 225 -18.40 21.83 -2.36
N ALA A 226 -18.86 20.59 -2.19
CA ALA A 226 -19.84 19.87 -3.02
C ALA A 226 -19.41 19.64 -4.49
N PHE A 227 -18.16 19.90 -4.85
CA PHE A 227 -17.59 19.49 -6.13
C PHE A 227 -17.09 18.04 -6.09
N LEU A 228 -16.78 17.49 -7.26
CA LEU A 228 -16.28 16.13 -7.37
C LEU A 228 -14.81 16.09 -6.95
N THR A 229 -14.45 15.14 -6.08
CA THR A 229 -13.04 14.76 -5.85
C THR A 229 -12.70 13.58 -6.74
N ALA A 230 -11.60 13.67 -7.48
CA ALA A 230 -11.16 12.62 -8.40
C ALA A 230 -9.90 11.94 -7.87
N SER A 231 -9.88 10.61 -7.85
CA SER A 231 -8.67 9.82 -7.58
C SER A 231 -8.56 8.65 -8.54
N LEU A 232 -7.42 8.49 -9.19
CA LEU A 232 -7.16 7.39 -10.11
C LEU A 232 -6.91 6.11 -9.32
N ALA A 233 -7.61 5.07 -9.73
CA ALA A 233 -7.51 3.74 -9.17
C ALA A 233 -7.72 2.70 -10.26
N TYR A 234 -7.41 1.43 -9.97
CA TYR A 234 -7.70 0.36 -10.92
C TYR A 234 -9.22 0.18 -11.08
N VAL A 235 -9.70 -0.13 -12.30
CA VAL A 235 -11.10 -0.52 -12.59
C VAL A 235 -11.53 -1.62 -11.62
N GLY A 236 -12.74 -1.51 -11.08
CA GLY A 236 -13.26 -2.38 -10.00
C GLY A 236 -13.15 -1.81 -8.59
N SER A 237 -12.58 -0.61 -8.40
CA SER A 237 -12.45 0.05 -7.09
C SER A 237 -13.62 0.96 -6.69
N ALA A 238 -14.58 1.25 -7.59
CA ALA A 238 -15.74 2.06 -7.25
C ALA A 238 -16.85 1.22 -6.57
N LYS A 239 -16.99 1.41 -5.25
CA LYS A 239 -18.01 0.84 -4.33
C LYS A 239 -17.73 -0.55 -3.74
N GLN A 240 -16.47 -0.90 -3.48
CA GLN A 240 -16.15 -2.03 -2.62
C GLN A 240 -15.59 -1.56 -1.28
N SER A 241 -15.91 -2.32 -0.22
CA SER A 241 -15.00 -2.41 0.93
C SER A 241 -13.57 -2.51 0.40
N ALA A 242 -12.61 -1.96 1.12
CA ALA A 242 -11.21 -2.10 0.73
C ALA A 242 -10.90 -3.54 0.26
N PRO A 243 -10.04 -3.74 -0.76
CA PRO A 243 -9.87 -5.05 -1.40
C PRO A 243 -9.70 -6.13 -0.34
N LYS A 244 -10.46 -7.22 -0.46
CA LYS A 244 -10.42 -8.33 0.51
C LYS A 244 -9.04 -8.97 0.45
N ASN A 245 -8.16 -8.53 1.34
CA ASN A 245 -6.77 -8.92 1.32
C ASN A 245 -6.56 -10.27 1.99
N LEU A 246 -7.47 -10.66 2.89
CA LEU A 246 -7.33 -11.87 3.68
C LEU A 246 -8.70 -12.39 4.14
N ILE A 247 -8.97 -13.67 3.87
CA ILE A 247 -10.15 -14.42 4.34
C ILE A 247 -9.68 -15.52 5.28
N PHE A 248 -10.10 -15.44 6.53
CA PHE A 248 -9.60 -16.29 7.61
C PHE A 248 -10.67 -16.54 8.67
N ALA A 249 -10.30 -17.32 9.69
CA ALA A 249 -11.17 -17.70 10.81
C ALA A 249 -12.49 -18.36 10.35
N SER A 250 -12.42 -19.12 9.26
CA SER A 250 -13.60 -19.73 8.66
C SER A 250 -14.01 -21.01 9.38
N THR A 251 -15.27 -21.13 9.80
CA THR A 251 -15.83 -22.33 10.46
C THR A 251 -16.25 -23.43 9.49
N THR A 252 -16.49 -23.06 8.23
CA THR A 252 -16.92 -23.94 7.14
C THR A 252 -16.07 -23.68 5.90
N LYS A 253 -16.19 -24.50 4.85
CA LYS A 253 -15.55 -24.17 3.57
C LYS A 253 -16.31 -23.01 2.93
N PRO A 254 -15.69 -21.83 2.75
CA PRO A 254 -16.37 -20.72 2.13
C PRO A 254 -16.57 -20.96 0.64
N ASP A 255 -17.73 -20.58 0.12
CA ASP A 255 -17.97 -20.45 -1.33
C ASP A 255 -17.30 -19.15 -1.78
N LEU A 256 -16.02 -19.27 -2.15
CA LEU A 256 -15.21 -18.21 -2.72
C LEU A 256 -15.28 -18.27 -4.22
N ARG A 257 -15.78 -17.20 -4.82
CA ARG A 257 -15.75 -17.01 -6.27
C ARG A 257 -14.85 -15.85 -6.57
N LEU A 258 -13.97 -16.02 -7.55
CA LEU A 258 -13.40 -14.84 -8.20
C LEU A 258 -14.58 -14.11 -8.83
N GLY A 259 -14.73 -12.84 -8.49
CA GLY A 259 -15.54 -11.92 -9.28
C GLY A 259 -14.95 -11.80 -10.69
N ASN A 260 -15.41 -10.80 -11.45
CA ASN A 260 -14.90 -10.58 -12.81
C ASN A 260 -13.36 -10.61 -12.84
N ALA A 261 -12.80 -11.32 -13.84
CA ALA A 261 -11.37 -11.60 -13.95
C ALA A 261 -10.44 -10.36 -13.96
N LEU A 262 -11.01 -9.16 -14.08
CA LEU A 262 -10.34 -7.87 -14.11
C LEU A 262 -10.23 -7.22 -12.73
N ASP A 263 -11.17 -7.50 -11.81
CA ASP A 263 -11.28 -6.85 -10.51
C ASP A 263 -10.81 -7.84 -9.44
N ASN A 264 -10.02 -7.40 -8.46
CA ASN A 264 -9.48 -8.27 -7.41
C ASN A 264 -10.54 -8.59 -6.34
N ASP A 265 -11.80 -8.71 -6.75
CA ASP A 265 -12.92 -8.94 -5.86
C ASP A 265 -13.16 -10.45 -5.69
N ILE A 266 -13.32 -10.83 -4.44
CA ILE A 266 -13.71 -12.19 -4.07
C ILE A 266 -15.10 -12.08 -3.51
N GLU A 267 -16.05 -12.58 -4.28
CA GLU A 267 -17.40 -12.76 -3.80
C GLU A 267 -17.38 -13.91 -2.79
N VAL A 268 -17.75 -13.59 -1.55
CA VAL A 268 -17.94 -14.58 -0.50
C VAL A 268 -19.44 -14.77 -0.36
N MET A 269 -19.94 -15.93 -0.79
CA MET A 269 -21.36 -16.28 -0.66
C MET A 269 -21.68 -17.00 0.65
N SER A 270 -20.75 -16.96 1.61
CA SER A 270 -20.85 -17.61 2.91
C SER A 270 -21.41 -16.67 3.95
N ASP A 271 -21.96 -17.21 5.04
CA ASP A 271 -22.49 -16.40 6.12
C ASP A 271 -21.39 -15.47 6.68
N PRO A 272 -21.62 -14.14 6.79
CA PRO A 272 -20.65 -13.20 7.36
C PRO A 272 -20.26 -13.51 8.81
N THR A 273 -21.04 -14.31 9.53
CA THR A 273 -20.70 -14.76 10.89
C THR A 273 -19.69 -15.89 10.90
N ASP A 274 -19.64 -16.68 9.82
CA ASP A 274 -18.78 -17.86 9.69
C ASP A 274 -17.34 -17.51 9.27
N ILE A 275 -17.10 -16.31 8.73
CA ILE A 275 -15.79 -15.91 8.20
C ILE A 275 -15.37 -14.52 8.71
N LEU A 276 -14.06 -14.25 8.70
CA LEU A 276 -13.54 -12.89 8.84
C LEU A 276 -12.88 -12.45 7.53
N ILE A 277 -13.17 -11.21 7.12
CA ILE A 277 -12.67 -10.60 5.89
C ILE A 277 -11.87 -9.35 6.26
N TYR A 278 -10.55 -9.48 6.29
CA TYR A 278 -9.68 -8.33 6.50
C TYR A 278 -9.47 -7.60 5.18
N ASP A 279 -9.88 -6.34 5.15
CA ASP A 279 -9.97 -5.49 3.97
C ASP A 279 -8.90 -4.39 3.94
N ARG A 280 -8.15 -4.20 5.02
CA ARG A 280 -7.10 -3.16 5.07
C ARG A 280 -5.81 -3.62 4.41
N PRO A 281 -4.99 -2.69 3.90
CA PRO A 281 -3.63 -3.01 3.45
C PRO A 281 -2.79 -3.65 4.56
N ILE A 282 -1.90 -4.56 4.18
CA ILE A 282 -0.92 -5.17 5.10
C ILE A 282 0.43 -4.49 4.86
N GLY A 283 0.96 -3.85 5.90
CA GLY A 283 2.16 -3.02 5.83
C GLY A 283 3.47 -3.82 5.76
N SER A 284 4.60 -3.10 5.70
CA SER A 284 5.94 -3.70 5.70
C SER A 284 6.32 -4.41 7.01
N THR A 285 5.59 -4.13 8.09
CA THR A 285 5.67 -4.78 9.41
C THR A 285 4.92 -6.11 9.48
N GLY A 286 4.25 -6.52 8.40
CA GLY A 286 3.35 -7.67 8.42
C GLY A 286 1.97 -7.31 8.98
N LEU A 287 1.24 -8.31 9.49
CA LEU A 287 -0.04 -8.10 10.17
C LEU A 287 0.15 -8.31 11.68
N LEU A 288 0.15 -7.22 12.45
CA LEU A 288 0.29 -7.27 13.90
C LEU A 288 -1.05 -7.54 14.58
N TRP A 289 -0.98 -8.06 15.81
CA TRP A 289 -2.19 -8.25 16.64
C TRP A 289 -2.91 -6.93 16.89
N ARG A 290 -2.19 -5.84 17.17
CA ARG A 290 -2.79 -4.51 17.38
C ARG A 290 -3.59 -4.04 16.17
N ASP A 291 -3.05 -4.23 14.96
CA ASP A 291 -3.71 -3.82 13.72
C ASP A 291 -5.00 -4.61 13.48
N LEU A 292 -4.95 -5.92 13.72
CA LEU A 292 -6.12 -6.78 13.60
C LEU A 292 -7.17 -6.47 14.68
N GLN A 293 -6.74 -6.16 15.91
CA GLN A 293 -7.61 -5.76 17.00
C GLN A 293 -8.32 -4.44 16.70
N ALA A 294 -7.59 -3.43 16.23
CA ALA A 294 -8.15 -2.12 15.86
C ALA A 294 -9.12 -2.25 14.67
N TRP A 295 -8.79 -3.09 13.69
CA TRP A 295 -9.71 -3.45 12.61
C TRP A 295 -10.98 -4.08 13.14
N TYR A 296 -10.87 -5.12 13.98
CA TYR A 296 -12.03 -5.82 14.54
C TYR A 296 -12.91 -4.90 15.39
N ALA A 297 -12.30 -3.99 16.17
CA ALA A 297 -13.02 -2.99 16.96
C ALA A 297 -13.88 -2.09 16.08
N GLN A 298 -13.30 -1.55 15.00
CA GLN A 298 -14.00 -0.64 14.09
C GLN A 298 -15.06 -1.37 13.24
N THR A 299 -14.77 -2.57 12.74
CA THR A 299 -15.69 -3.32 11.87
C THR A 299 -16.97 -3.73 12.59
N TYR A 300 -16.88 -4.01 13.90
CA TYR A 300 -18.01 -4.49 14.69
C TYR A 300 -18.53 -3.45 15.70
N ASP A 301 -18.06 -2.20 15.61
CA ASP A 301 -18.44 -1.09 16.50
C ASP A 301 -18.38 -1.47 18.00
N ILE A 302 -17.22 -2.00 18.41
CA ILE A 302 -16.96 -2.40 19.80
C ILE A 302 -15.76 -1.64 20.37
N GLU A 303 -15.81 -1.33 21.66
CA GLU A 303 -14.70 -0.71 22.36
C GLU A 303 -13.42 -1.56 22.28
N GLU A 304 -12.29 -0.91 22.04
CA GLU A 304 -10.99 -1.55 21.82
C GLU A 304 -10.56 -2.47 22.99
N GLY A 305 -10.88 -2.07 24.24
CA GLY A 305 -10.62 -2.88 25.43
C GLY A 305 -11.38 -4.21 25.46
N GLN A 306 -12.53 -4.30 24.79
CA GLN A 306 -13.31 -5.54 24.65
C GLN A 306 -12.92 -6.33 23.39
N ALA A 307 -12.43 -5.64 22.35
CA ALA A 307 -12.09 -6.22 21.06
C ALA A 307 -11.04 -7.33 21.17
N LYS A 308 -10.01 -7.16 22.02
CA LYS A 308 -8.97 -8.17 22.25
C LYS A 308 -9.53 -9.55 22.60
N ASN A 309 -10.38 -9.61 23.63
CA ASN A 309 -10.93 -10.85 24.15
C ASN A 309 -11.96 -11.47 23.19
N ARG A 310 -12.75 -10.65 22.50
CA ARG A 310 -13.71 -11.13 21.49
C ARG A 310 -13.01 -11.70 20.27
N LEU A 311 -11.98 -11.01 19.77
CA LEU A 311 -11.17 -11.46 18.64
C LEU A 311 -10.48 -12.79 18.96
N TYR A 312 -9.81 -12.91 20.11
CA TYR A 312 -9.17 -14.18 20.53
C TYR A 312 -10.19 -15.33 20.53
N ARG A 313 -11.35 -15.16 21.18
CA ARG A 313 -12.39 -16.18 21.21
C ARG A 313 -12.93 -16.52 19.82
N ARG A 314 -13.05 -15.53 18.93
CA ARG A 314 -13.51 -15.74 17.55
C ARG A 314 -12.52 -16.56 16.73
N LEU A 315 -11.21 -16.33 16.92
CA LEU A 315 -10.14 -17.08 16.28
C LEU A 315 -10.02 -18.49 16.86
N GLU A 316 -10.19 -18.67 18.17
CA GLU A 316 -10.19 -19.99 18.81
C GLU A 316 -11.41 -20.82 18.38
N ALA A 317 -12.59 -20.20 18.33
CA ALA A 317 -13.84 -20.88 18.00
C ALA A 317 -13.94 -21.38 16.56
N CYS A 318 -13.12 -20.86 15.63
CA CYS A 318 -13.14 -21.34 14.25
C CYS A 318 -12.38 -22.67 14.07
N LEU A 319 -11.55 -23.05 15.03
CA LEU A 319 -10.70 -24.24 14.90
C LEU A 319 -11.55 -25.53 14.83
N PRO A 320 -11.24 -26.47 13.92
CA PRO A 320 -11.95 -27.73 13.80
C PRO A 320 -11.96 -28.53 15.10
N LYS A 321 -13.16 -28.80 15.64
CA LYS A 321 -13.34 -29.67 16.82
C LYS A 321 -12.78 -31.08 16.63
N SER A 322 -12.67 -31.52 15.37
CA SER A 322 -12.06 -32.80 14.98
C SER A 322 -10.53 -32.80 15.08
N SER A 323 -9.88 -31.66 15.32
CA SER A 323 -8.43 -31.52 15.38
C SER A 323 -7.95 -30.88 16.70
N PRO A 324 -7.94 -31.62 17.82
CA PRO A 324 -7.29 -31.16 19.06
C PRO A 324 -5.85 -30.66 18.87
N PRO A 325 -5.02 -31.26 17.98
CA PRO A 325 -3.67 -30.74 17.70
C PRO A 325 -3.62 -29.30 17.16
N GLN A 326 -4.59 -28.87 16.32
CA GLN A 326 -4.65 -27.48 15.86
C GLN A 326 -4.99 -26.52 17.01
N ALA A 327 -5.93 -26.90 17.89
CA ALA A 327 -6.23 -26.13 19.09
C ALA A 327 -5.01 -26.00 20.03
N LEU A 328 -4.20 -27.07 20.14
CA LEU A 328 -2.95 -27.04 20.88
C LEU A 328 -1.92 -26.10 20.23
N ALA A 329 -1.73 -26.17 18.92
CA ALA A 329 -0.84 -25.27 18.18
C ALA A 329 -1.22 -23.79 18.38
N PHE A 330 -2.50 -23.46 18.20
CA PHE A 330 -3.02 -22.11 18.40
C PHE A 330 -2.80 -21.61 19.84
N SER A 331 -3.23 -22.36 20.85
CA SER A 331 -3.08 -21.94 22.25
C SER A 331 -1.62 -21.82 22.69
N SER A 332 -0.74 -22.70 22.18
CA SER A 332 0.71 -22.67 22.46
C SER A 332 1.37 -21.39 21.92
N PHE A 333 0.92 -20.86 20.78
CA PHE A 333 1.40 -19.59 20.23
C PHE A 333 1.18 -18.42 21.20
N PHE A 334 -0.04 -18.28 21.75
CA PHE A 334 -0.35 -17.19 22.69
C PHE A 334 0.36 -17.35 24.04
N LYS A 335 0.60 -18.60 24.48
CA LYS A 335 1.43 -18.90 25.64
C LYS A 335 2.90 -18.55 25.42
N ALA A 336 3.43 -18.74 24.21
CA ALA A 336 4.81 -18.42 23.88
C ALA A 336 5.12 -16.91 24.02
N PHE A 337 4.13 -16.04 23.75
CA PHE A 337 4.31 -14.60 23.57
C PHE A 337 3.44 -13.70 24.45
N THR A 338 2.93 -14.21 25.58
CA THR A 338 1.91 -13.51 26.39
C THR A 338 2.27 -12.06 26.75
N THR A 339 3.55 -11.76 27.01
CA THR A 339 4.05 -10.42 27.37
C THR A 339 4.35 -9.50 26.19
N HIS A 340 4.41 -10.02 24.96
CA HIS A 340 4.82 -9.29 23.76
C HIS A 340 3.64 -8.94 22.83
N ILE A 341 2.48 -9.55 23.04
CA ILE A 341 1.22 -9.17 22.40
C ILE A 341 0.74 -7.84 23.02
N PRO A 342 0.42 -6.80 22.23
CA PRO A 342 -0.08 -6.86 20.85
C PRO A 342 0.92 -6.47 19.75
N GLU A 343 2.20 -6.32 20.07
CA GLU A 343 3.23 -5.79 19.16
C GLU A 343 3.81 -6.83 18.18
N LEU A 344 3.37 -8.08 18.31
CA LEU A 344 3.82 -9.19 17.48
C LEU A 344 2.84 -9.54 16.36
N PRO A 345 3.32 -10.15 15.26
CA PRO A 345 2.47 -10.70 14.21
C PRO A 345 1.41 -11.67 14.76
N VAL A 346 0.20 -11.59 14.24
CA VAL A 346 -0.92 -12.45 14.64
C VAL A 346 -0.88 -13.79 13.91
N LEU A 347 -1.06 -14.89 14.64
CA LEU A 347 -1.30 -16.21 14.07
C LEU A 347 -2.77 -16.31 13.60
N LEU A 348 -2.97 -16.32 12.29
CA LEU A 348 -4.30 -16.37 11.68
C LEU A 348 -4.71 -17.84 11.42
N PRO A 349 -5.81 -18.33 12.01
CA PRO A 349 -6.30 -19.68 11.76
C PRO A 349 -7.20 -19.77 10.54
N GLU A 350 -7.29 -20.98 9.95
CA GLU A 350 -8.26 -21.36 8.92
C GLU A 350 -8.32 -20.36 7.76
N VAL A 351 -7.18 -20.12 7.11
CA VAL A 351 -7.02 -19.11 6.06
C VAL A 351 -7.33 -19.71 4.69
N TRP A 352 -8.32 -19.15 4.00
CA TRP A 352 -8.75 -19.63 2.69
C TRP A 352 -8.25 -18.77 1.54
N PHE A 353 -7.96 -17.51 1.81
CA PHE A 353 -7.50 -16.59 0.79
C PHE A 353 -6.58 -15.53 1.39
N HIS A 354 -5.51 -15.23 0.67
CA HIS A 354 -4.64 -14.10 0.93
C HIS A 354 -4.24 -13.48 -0.42
N TRP A 355 -4.60 -12.21 -0.62
CA TRP A 355 -4.27 -11.47 -1.83
C TRP A 355 -2.77 -11.18 -1.85
N ASP A 356 -2.01 -12.00 -2.57
CA ASP A 356 -0.59 -11.75 -2.84
C ASP A 356 -0.37 -11.43 -4.33
N PRO A 357 -0.08 -10.15 -4.68
CA PRO A 357 0.20 -9.75 -6.06
C PRO A 357 1.30 -10.57 -6.75
N LEU A 358 2.28 -11.08 -6.00
CA LEU A 358 3.38 -11.89 -6.55
C LEU A 358 2.90 -13.30 -6.94
N THR A 359 2.03 -13.90 -6.14
CA THR A 359 1.40 -15.19 -6.42
C THR A 359 0.45 -15.08 -7.61
N VAL A 360 -0.33 -13.99 -7.69
CA VAL A 360 -1.22 -13.69 -8.83
C VAL A 360 -0.43 -13.55 -10.12
N SER A 361 0.65 -12.76 -10.12
CA SER A 361 1.45 -12.53 -11.32
C SER A 361 2.14 -13.79 -11.85
N ARG A 362 2.42 -14.76 -10.97
CA ARG A 362 3.14 -16.00 -11.33
C ARG A 362 2.21 -17.16 -11.72
N ARG A 363 1.00 -17.24 -11.17
CA ARG A 363 0.13 -18.42 -11.30
C ARG A 363 -1.31 -18.13 -11.73
N GLY A 364 -1.69 -16.86 -11.89
CA GLY A 364 -3.05 -16.46 -12.18
C GLY A 364 -3.96 -16.50 -10.95
N LYS A 365 -5.08 -15.76 -11.01
CA LYS A 365 -6.03 -15.57 -9.90
C LYS A 365 -6.61 -16.89 -9.36
N GLU A 366 -6.80 -17.90 -10.20
CA GLU A 366 -7.39 -19.20 -9.80
C GLU A 366 -6.51 -20.01 -8.84
N ALA A 367 -5.20 -19.81 -8.85
CA ALA A 367 -4.29 -20.55 -7.98
C ALA A 367 -4.43 -20.15 -6.49
N LEU A 368 -5.05 -19.00 -6.19
CA LEU A 368 -5.27 -18.51 -4.84
C LEU A 368 -6.52 -19.10 -4.16
N LEU A 369 -7.43 -19.72 -4.90
CA LEU A 369 -8.74 -20.14 -4.39
C LEU A 369 -8.80 -21.57 -3.84
N ARG A 370 -7.73 -22.35 -3.98
CA ARG A 370 -7.86 -23.82 -4.00
C ARG A 370 -7.29 -24.55 -2.79
N SER A 371 -6.78 -23.86 -1.76
CA SER A 371 -6.29 -24.56 -0.56
C SER A 371 -6.40 -23.69 0.69
N ARG A 372 -7.08 -24.23 1.70
CA ARG A 372 -7.08 -23.71 3.06
C ARG A 372 -5.71 -23.99 3.70
N MET A 373 -5.13 -22.98 4.33
CA MET A 373 -3.97 -23.09 5.21
C MET A 373 -4.46 -23.17 6.65
N ASP A 374 -3.92 -24.09 7.45
CA ASP A 374 -4.31 -24.21 8.86
C ASP A 374 -3.96 -22.95 9.66
N PHE A 375 -2.72 -22.45 9.49
CA PHE A 375 -2.30 -21.17 10.05
C PHE A 375 -1.42 -20.36 9.11
N LEU A 376 -1.57 -19.03 9.16
CA LEU A 376 -0.75 -18.07 8.44
C LEU A 376 -0.19 -17.00 9.39
N LEU A 377 1.10 -16.70 9.23
CA LEU A 377 1.76 -15.51 9.77
C LEU A 377 2.22 -14.64 8.62
N LEU A 378 1.92 -13.34 8.72
CA LEU A 378 2.40 -12.32 7.81
C LEU A 378 3.40 -11.47 8.60
N LEU A 379 4.68 -11.74 8.39
CA LEU A 379 5.78 -11.15 9.14
C LEU A 379 6.36 -9.92 8.40
N PRO A 380 7.19 -9.10 9.07
CA PRO A 380 7.93 -8.04 8.41
C PRO A 380 8.72 -8.50 7.18
N GLY A 381 8.96 -7.58 6.24
CA GLY A 381 9.73 -7.88 5.03
C GLY A 381 9.00 -8.76 4.01
N ARG A 382 7.66 -8.83 4.09
CA ARG A 382 6.78 -9.67 3.23
C ARG A 382 7.05 -11.17 3.37
N VAL A 383 7.64 -11.58 4.48
CA VAL A 383 7.80 -12.99 4.83
C VAL A 383 6.44 -13.56 5.20
N ARG A 384 6.10 -14.70 4.61
CA ARG A 384 4.80 -15.36 4.79
C ARG A 384 5.06 -16.77 5.27
N VAL A 385 4.60 -17.10 6.47
CA VAL A 385 4.84 -18.40 7.07
C VAL A 385 3.52 -19.14 7.19
N VAL A 386 3.44 -20.31 6.58
CA VAL A 386 2.34 -21.25 6.72
C VAL A 386 2.75 -22.34 7.69
N ILE A 387 1.87 -22.66 8.63
CA ILE A 387 2.04 -23.77 9.55
C ILE A 387 0.86 -24.72 9.34
N GLU A 388 1.15 -25.97 8.98
CA GLU A 388 0.14 -27.01 8.73
C GLU A 388 0.22 -28.10 9.79
N ILE A 389 -0.94 -28.62 10.18
CA ILE A 389 -1.06 -29.72 11.14
C ILE A 389 -1.53 -30.97 10.41
N ASP A 390 -0.57 -31.83 10.07
CA ASP A 390 -0.79 -32.95 9.16
C ASP A 390 -1.34 -34.19 9.87
N GLY A 391 -2.60 -34.51 9.58
CA GLY A 391 -3.27 -35.72 10.04
C GLY A 391 -3.28 -36.84 9.00
N LYS A 392 -3.78 -38.02 9.41
CA LYS A 392 -3.87 -39.21 8.55
C LYS A 392 -4.60 -38.97 7.22
N HIS A 393 -5.52 -38.02 7.17
CA HIS A 393 -6.29 -37.68 5.96
C HIS A 393 -5.43 -37.05 4.85
N HIS A 394 -4.22 -36.57 5.15
CA HIS A 394 -3.29 -36.04 4.15
C HIS A 394 -2.48 -37.11 3.41
N TYR A 395 -2.40 -38.33 3.96
CA TYR A 395 -1.59 -39.40 3.37
C TYR A 395 -2.25 -40.78 3.40
N CYS A 396 -3.50 -40.89 3.88
CA CYS A 396 -4.28 -42.12 3.85
C CYS A 396 -5.54 -41.97 2.99
N ASP A 397 -5.93 -43.04 2.30
CA ASP A 397 -7.19 -43.11 1.57
C ASP A 397 -8.41 -43.17 2.49
N ALA A 398 -9.62 -43.19 1.91
CA ALA A 398 -10.88 -43.27 2.66
C ALA A 398 -11.00 -44.55 3.53
N THR A 399 -10.19 -45.57 3.27
CA THR A 399 -10.12 -46.81 4.07
C THR A 399 -9.09 -46.74 5.20
N GLY A 400 -8.36 -45.62 5.31
CA GLY A 400 -7.34 -45.39 6.33
C GLY A 400 -5.96 -45.95 5.98
N ARG A 401 -5.77 -46.48 4.76
CA ARG A 401 -4.47 -47.03 4.31
C ARG A 401 -3.60 -45.95 3.70
N SER A 402 -2.30 -46.00 3.98
CA SER A 402 -1.33 -45.06 3.41
C SER A 402 -1.38 -45.08 1.88
N SER A 403 -1.43 -43.89 1.27
CA SER A 403 -1.51 -43.69 -0.17
C SER A 403 -0.31 -42.87 -0.64
N PRO A 404 0.65 -43.49 -1.36
CA PRO A 404 1.76 -42.76 -1.98
C PRO A 404 1.30 -41.62 -2.90
N ARG A 405 0.12 -41.78 -3.52
CA ARG A 405 -0.49 -40.75 -4.36
C ARG A 405 -0.86 -39.50 -3.55
N LEU A 406 -1.61 -39.65 -2.45
CA LEU A 406 -2.01 -38.52 -1.60
C LEU A 406 -0.80 -37.83 -0.97
N TYR A 407 0.20 -38.61 -0.54
CA TYR A 407 1.47 -38.07 -0.07
C TYR A 407 2.18 -37.23 -1.15
N ALA A 408 2.25 -37.72 -2.39
CA ALA A 408 2.87 -36.98 -3.50
C ALA A 408 2.10 -35.68 -3.85
N GLU A 409 0.77 -35.71 -3.80
CA GLU A 409 -0.09 -34.54 -4.00
C GLU A 409 0.14 -33.49 -2.91
N MET A 410 0.18 -33.88 -1.64
CA MET A 410 0.51 -33.00 -0.51
C MET A 410 1.89 -32.35 -0.68
N MET A 411 2.91 -33.15 -1.04
CA MET A 411 4.26 -32.65 -1.27
C MET A 411 4.34 -31.72 -2.49
N ALA A 412 3.52 -31.93 -3.51
CA ALA A 412 3.42 -31.02 -4.64
C ALA A 412 2.78 -29.67 -4.24
N ALA A 413 1.74 -29.70 -3.41
CA ALA A 413 1.12 -28.50 -2.85
C ALA A 413 2.10 -27.70 -1.96
N ASP A 414 2.89 -28.39 -1.14
CA ASP A 414 3.95 -27.78 -0.32
C ASP A 414 4.97 -27.02 -1.18
N ARG A 415 5.54 -27.68 -2.18
CA ARG A 415 6.49 -27.04 -3.11
C ARG A 415 5.86 -25.87 -3.86
N ALA A 416 4.58 -26.00 -4.22
CA ALA A 416 3.84 -24.94 -4.89
C ALA A 416 3.75 -23.66 -4.04
N LEU A 417 3.46 -23.79 -2.74
CA LEU A 417 3.46 -22.66 -1.80
C LEU A 417 4.87 -22.06 -1.64
N ARG A 418 5.89 -22.90 -1.49
CA ARG A 418 7.28 -22.43 -1.34
C ARG A 418 7.78 -21.64 -2.55
N LEU A 419 7.46 -22.10 -3.77
CA LEU A 419 7.87 -21.42 -5.01
C LEU A 419 7.23 -20.05 -5.22
N VAL A 420 6.09 -19.77 -4.58
CA VAL A 420 5.46 -18.44 -4.59
C VAL A 420 5.88 -17.58 -3.38
N GLY A 421 6.80 -18.11 -2.56
CA GLY A 421 7.51 -17.38 -1.51
C GLY A 421 6.87 -17.48 -0.12
N TYR A 422 6.10 -18.55 0.14
CA TYR A 422 5.76 -18.94 1.50
C TYR A 422 6.88 -19.80 2.11
N GLU A 423 7.13 -19.66 3.40
CA GLU A 423 7.79 -20.70 4.19
C GLU A 423 6.72 -21.63 4.76
N VAL A 424 6.92 -22.94 4.62
CA VAL A 424 5.93 -23.93 5.09
C VAL A 424 6.55 -24.85 6.13
N TYR A 425 5.97 -24.88 7.32
CA TYR A 425 6.32 -25.79 8.41
C TYR A 425 5.16 -26.73 8.68
N ARG A 426 5.45 -28.04 8.75
CA ARG A 426 4.44 -29.09 8.90
C ARG A 426 4.69 -29.86 10.18
N PHE A 427 3.66 -30.00 11.01
CA PHE A 427 3.70 -30.81 12.22
C PHE A 427 2.81 -32.04 12.05
N GLY A 428 3.35 -33.22 12.32
CA GLY A 428 2.55 -34.43 12.29
C GLY A 428 1.63 -34.52 13.51
N VAL A 429 0.38 -34.95 13.35
CA VAL A 429 -0.52 -35.18 14.49
C VAL A 429 0.10 -36.12 15.54
N HIS A 430 0.89 -37.11 15.12
CA HIS A 430 1.59 -38.00 16.04
C HIS A 430 2.60 -37.26 16.96
N GLU A 431 3.31 -36.27 16.42
CA GLU A 431 4.23 -35.41 17.19
C GLU A 431 3.46 -34.57 18.21
N LEU A 432 2.32 -34.01 17.80
CA LEU A 432 1.49 -33.15 18.64
C LEU A 432 0.57 -33.90 19.63
N GLN A 433 0.63 -35.23 19.63
CA GLN A 433 -0.05 -36.09 20.61
C GLN A 433 0.89 -36.57 21.73
N GLN A 434 2.18 -36.26 21.65
CA GLN A 434 3.14 -36.62 22.69
C GLN A 434 2.98 -35.71 23.93
N PRO A 435 3.36 -36.18 25.13
CA PRO A 435 3.23 -35.38 26.36
C PRO A 435 3.95 -34.02 26.34
N ASN A 436 4.99 -33.87 25.52
CA ASN A 436 5.79 -32.65 25.37
C ASN A 436 5.37 -31.76 24.18
N ALA A 437 4.23 -32.04 23.52
CA ALA A 437 3.82 -31.34 22.30
C ALA A 437 3.72 -29.80 22.45
N GLU A 438 3.21 -29.32 23.59
CA GLU A 438 3.14 -27.87 23.88
C GLU A 438 4.53 -27.23 23.92
N GLU A 439 5.50 -27.89 24.57
CA GLU A 439 6.87 -27.40 24.67
C GLU A 439 7.53 -27.32 23.29
N VAL A 440 7.33 -28.35 22.45
CA VAL A 440 7.81 -28.38 21.06
C VAL A 440 7.29 -27.18 20.27
N LEU A 441 5.98 -26.90 20.35
CA LEU A 441 5.36 -25.76 19.67
C LEU A 441 5.89 -24.42 20.18
N ILE A 442 6.00 -24.24 21.50
CA ILE A 442 6.53 -23.00 22.09
C ILE A 442 7.97 -22.75 21.65
N ILE A 443 8.83 -23.77 21.70
CA ILE A 443 10.22 -23.67 21.26
C ILE A 443 10.29 -23.30 19.77
N PHE A 444 9.48 -23.96 18.94
CA PHE A 444 9.40 -23.64 17.51
C PHE A 444 9.02 -22.18 17.28
N TYR A 445 7.94 -21.69 17.90
CA TYR A 445 7.49 -20.31 17.70
C TYR A 445 8.54 -19.28 18.11
N ARG A 446 9.19 -19.48 19.27
CA ARG A 446 10.27 -18.59 19.72
C ARG A 446 11.44 -18.60 18.74
N SER A 447 11.88 -19.79 18.32
CA SER A 447 12.98 -19.94 17.36
C SER A 447 12.65 -19.29 16.01
N LEU A 448 11.41 -19.41 15.55
CA LEU A 448 10.91 -18.76 14.34
C LEU A 448 10.98 -17.23 14.47
N PHE A 449 10.53 -16.68 15.60
CA PHE A 449 10.51 -15.23 15.83
C PHE A 449 11.91 -14.67 16.06
N GLU A 450 12.80 -15.42 16.70
CA GLU A 450 14.23 -15.10 16.82
C GLU A 450 14.90 -15.05 15.45
N ARG A 451 14.64 -16.03 14.57
CA ARG A 451 15.15 -16.06 13.19
C ARG A 451 14.81 -14.78 12.42
N TYR A 452 13.63 -14.20 12.68
CA TYR A 452 13.16 -12.97 12.05
C TYR A 452 13.41 -11.71 12.88
N SER A 453 14.16 -11.81 13.99
CA SER A 453 14.49 -10.67 14.86
C SER A 453 13.24 -9.92 15.36
N LEU A 454 12.17 -10.65 15.68
CA LEU A 454 10.90 -10.10 16.14
C LEU A 454 10.81 -9.98 17.67
N LEU A 455 11.69 -10.66 18.39
CA LEU A 455 11.77 -10.56 19.83
C LEU A 455 12.78 -9.48 20.22
N PRO A 456 12.49 -8.63 21.22
CA PRO A 456 13.47 -7.71 21.76
C PRO A 456 14.70 -8.48 22.25
N ALA A 457 15.88 -7.89 22.08
CA ALA A 457 17.11 -8.46 22.64
C ALA A 457 16.94 -8.62 24.17
N PRO A 458 17.45 -9.72 24.76
CA PRO A 458 17.30 -9.99 26.19
C PRO A 458 17.90 -8.91 27.09
#